data_AF-A0A8N4EPC8-F1
#
_entry.id   AF-A0A8N4EPC8-F1
#
_cell.length_a   1.000
_cell.length_b   1.000
_cell.length_c   1.000
_cell.angle_alpha   90.00
_cell.angle_beta   90.00
_cell.angle_gamma   90.00
#
_symmetry.space_group_name_H-M   'P 1'
#
loop_
_entity.id
_entity.type
_entity.pdbx_description
1 polymer ?
#
loop_
_entity_poly.entity_id
_entity_poly.type
_entity_poly.pdbx_seq_one_letter_code
_entity_poly.pdbx_strand_id
1 'polypeptide(L)'
;MAGKGLSSLKYVIWLEFGAMVASSSSSPPALLLLRPGTATKHPHSLSITSTSTPFPPTTNPNPSLIAVRRREASAALAGFLLSRLILDPTALLLAPPAVAAAEVPPVSPPCSLTVAPSGLAFCDRVVGTGAEATKGQLIKAHYVGRLENGKVFDSSYDRGRPLTFRVGVGEVIKGWDQGILGGDGIPPMLAGGKRTLKLPPELAYGMRGAGCKGGSCIIPPDSTLLFDVEFIGKG
;
A
#
# COMPACT_ATOMS: atom_id res chain seq x y z
N MET A 1 -9.95 -19.24 -1.88
CA MET A 1 -8.94 -18.40 -2.57
C MET A 1 -9.45 -16.96 -2.64
N ALA A 2 -9.12 -16.11 -1.66
CA ALA A 2 -9.48 -14.69 -1.67
C ALA A 2 -8.38 -13.92 -0.93
N GLY A 3 -7.60 -13.10 -1.63
CA GLY A 3 -6.48 -12.38 -1.00
C GLY A 3 -5.53 -11.61 -1.91
N LYS A 4 -5.64 -11.72 -3.24
CA LYS A 4 -4.71 -11.05 -4.17
C LYS A 4 -5.19 -9.70 -4.73
N GLY A 5 -6.39 -9.25 -4.39
CA GLY A 5 -7.00 -8.06 -5.00
C GLY A 5 -6.59 -6.70 -4.39
N LEU A 6 -6.34 -6.66 -3.07
CA LEU A 6 -6.18 -5.39 -2.35
C LEU A 6 -4.75 -4.84 -2.41
N SER A 7 -3.74 -5.72 -2.42
CA SER A 7 -2.32 -5.31 -2.50
C SER A 7 -1.96 -4.66 -3.84
N SER A 8 -2.64 -5.04 -4.93
CA SER A 8 -2.40 -4.47 -6.26
C SER A 8 -2.83 -3.00 -6.33
N LEU A 9 -4.00 -2.66 -5.76
CA LEU A 9 -4.52 -1.30 -5.73
C LEU A 9 -3.67 -0.33 -4.89
N LYS A 10 -3.07 -0.79 -3.78
CA LYS A 10 -2.13 0.02 -2.98
C LYS A 10 -0.86 0.34 -3.76
N TYR A 11 -0.37 -0.61 -4.55
CA TYR A 11 0.80 -0.46 -5.40
C TYR A 11 0.59 0.59 -6.52
N VAL A 12 -0.64 0.65 -7.06
CA VAL A 12 -1.07 1.62 -8.08
C VAL A 12 -1.02 3.06 -7.58
N ILE A 13 -1.36 3.33 -6.31
CA ILE A 13 -1.33 4.69 -5.73
C ILE A 13 0.07 5.33 -5.83
N TRP A 14 1.14 4.53 -5.70
CA TRP A 14 2.51 5.03 -5.80
C TRP A 14 3.08 4.99 -7.22
N LEU A 15 2.83 3.93 -8.00
CA LEU A 15 3.38 3.81 -9.36
C LEU A 15 2.76 4.80 -10.34
N GLU A 16 1.46 5.10 -10.23
CA GLU A 16 0.78 6.04 -11.14
C GLU A 16 1.31 7.48 -11.01
N PHE A 17 1.81 7.88 -9.83
CA PHE A 17 2.31 9.25 -9.62
C PHE A 17 3.80 9.44 -9.90
N GLY A 18 4.63 8.40 -9.77
CA GLY A 18 6.00 8.44 -10.31
C GLY A 18 6.01 8.78 -11.81
N ALA A 19 4.97 8.37 -12.54
CA ALA A 19 4.77 8.73 -13.94
C ALA A 19 4.16 10.13 -14.15
N MET A 20 3.18 10.54 -13.32
CA MET A 20 2.44 11.80 -13.54
C MET A 20 3.29 13.06 -13.26
N VAL A 21 4.19 13.03 -12.26
CA VAL A 21 5.06 14.19 -11.93
C VAL A 21 6.16 14.37 -12.98
N ALA A 22 6.57 13.31 -13.67
CA ALA A 22 7.52 13.40 -14.79
C ALA A 22 6.93 14.11 -16.02
N SER A 23 5.60 14.20 -16.17
CA SER A 23 4.96 14.80 -17.34
C SER A 23 4.63 16.30 -17.20
N SER A 24 4.86 16.94 -16.06
CA SER A 24 4.59 18.38 -15.87
C SER A 24 5.83 19.27 -15.91
N SER A 25 6.96 18.83 -16.50
CA SER A 25 8.06 19.74 -16.83
C SER A 25 7.68 20.58 -18.04
N SER A 26 7.12 21.76 -17.81
CA SER A 26 6.88 22.77 -18.83
C SER A 26 8.21 23.26 -19.42
N SER A 27 8.56 22.75 -20.60
CA SER A 27 9.58 23.37 -21.45
C SER A 27 9.08 24.75 -21.93
N PRO A 28 9.91 25.82 -21.91
CA PRO A 28 9.52 27.09 -22.50
C PRO A 28 9.43 26.99 -24.02
N PRO A 29 8.55 27.75 -24.69
CA PRO A 29 8.39 27.67 -26.14
C PRO A 29 9.59 28.32 -26.84
N ALA A 30 10.36 27.51 -27.56
CA ALA A 30 11.30 28.01 -28.55
C ALA A 30 10.51 28.61 -29.72
N LEU A 31 10.75 29.89 -29.99
CA LEU A 31 10.34 30.60 -31.21
C LEU A 31 10.89 29.82 -32.43
N LEU A 32 10.01 29.18 -33.20
CA LEU A 32 10.35 28.58 -34.49
C LEU A 32 9.85 29.48 -35.61
N LEU A 33 10.80 30.17 -36.24
CA LEU A 33 10.63 30.94 -37.46
C LEU A 33 10.17 30.02 -38.61
N LEU A 34 9.08 30.44 -39.26
CA LEU A 34 8.50 29.79 -40.43
C LEU A 34 9.50 29.72 -41.60
N ARG A 35 9.56 28.55 -42.23
CA ARG A 35 9.94 28.41 -43.64
C ARG A 35 8.97 27.47 -44.36
N PRO A 36 8.40 27.86 -45.51
CA PRO A 36 7.49 27.02 -46.28
C PRO A 36 8.28 26.11 -47.25
N GLY A 37 7.95 24.82 -47.24
CA GLY A 37 8.50 23.82 -48.15
C GLY A 37 7.40 22.89 -48.67
N THR A 38 7.03 23.15 -49.91
CA THR A 38 6.15 22.42 -50.85
C THR A 38 5.89 20.92 -50.60
N ALA A 39 4.61 20.53 -50.54
CA ALA A 39 4.16 19.14 -50.61
C ALA A 39 3.40 18.88 -51.94
N THR A 40 3.83 17.87 -52.68
CA THR A 40 3.23 17.40 -53.94
C THR A 40 2.36 16.15 -53.74
N LYS A 41 1.11 16.24 -54.22
CA LYS A 41 0.15 15.23 -54.77
C LYS A 41 0.50 13.72 -54.69
N HIS A 42 -0.34 12.88 -54.04
CA HIS A 42 -1.48 12.06 -54.57
C HIS A 42 -1.09 10.58 -54.87
N PRO A 43 -2.03 9.63 -55.14
CA PRO A 43 -3.01 8.99 -54.24
C PRO A 43 -2.93 7.43 -54.40
N HIS A 44 -4.06 6.71 -54.43
CA HIS A 44 -4.29 5.23 -54.54
C HIS A 44 -4.53 4.55 -53.17
N SER A 45 -5.77 4.39 -52.70
CA SER A 45 -6.85 3.48 -53.15
C SER A 45 -6.49 1.99 -53.01
N LEU A 46 -7.16 1.28 -52.09
CA LEU A 46 -8.15 0.24 -52.40
C LEU A 46 -8.44 -0.61 -51.15
N SER A 47 -9.73 -0.69 -50.82
CA SER A 47 -10.36 -1.58 -49.85
C SER A 47 -10.31 -3.02 -50.34
N ILE A 48 -9.95 -4.01 -49.51
CA ILE A 48 -10.67 -5.30 -49.54
C ILE A 48 -10.56 -6.12 -48.25
N THR A 49 -11.75 -6.61 -47.89
CA THR A 49 -12.22 -7.62 -46.94
C THR A 49 -11.42 -8.93 -46.92
N SER A 50 -11.27 -9.55 -45.74
CA SER A 50 -11.12 -11.02 -45.59
C SER A 50 -11.48 -11.43 -44.15
N THR A 51 -12.69 -11.94 -43.96
CA THR A 51 -13.00 -13.36 -43.71
C THR A 51 -12.54 -13.87 -42.35
N SER A 52 -13.44 -13.77 -41.37
CA SER A 52 -13.36 -14.42 -40.06
C SER A 52 -13.90 -15.85 -40.12
N THR A 53 -13.06 -16.84 -39.83
CA THR A 53 -13.48 -18.10 -39.18
C THR A 53 -12.31 -18.60 -38.35
N PRO A 54 -12.54 -19.00 -37.09
CA PRO A 54 -12.15 -20.36 -36.74
C PRO A 54 -13.04 -21.08 -35.72
N PHE A 55 -13.25 -22.37 -36.01
CA PHE A 55 -13.32 -23.54 -35.12
C PHE A 55 -14.44 -23.72 -34.06
N PRO A 56 -15.08 -24.91 -34.02
CA PRO A 56 -15.94 -25.32 -32.91
C PRO A 56 -15.16 -26.06 -31.80
N PRO A 57 -15.63 -26.03 -30.54
CA PRO A 57 -15.12 -26.94 -29.51
C PRO A 57 -16.01 -28.19 -29.37
N THR A 58 -15.44 -29.35 -29.64
CA THR A 58 -15.90 -30.63 -29.11
C THR A 58 -15.32 -30.81 -27.71
N THR A 59 -16.10 -31.32 -26.76
CA THR A 59 -15.80 -32.54 -25.96
C THR A 59 -16.64 -32.51 -24.67
N ASN A 60 -17.63 -33.38 -24.63
CA ASN A 60 -18.28 -33.87 -23.42
C ASN A 60 -17.61 -35.21 -23.04
N PRO A 61 -17.42 -35.52 -21.76
CA PRO A 61 -17.83 -36.86 -21.35
C PRO A 61 -18.63 -36.91 -20.04
N ASN A 62 -19.61 -37.81 -20.09
CA ASN A 62 -20.53 -38.29 -19.07
C ASN A 62 -19.90 -38.62 -17.70
N PRO A 63 -20.70 -38.52 -16.60
CA PRO A 63 -20.36 -39.02 -15.27
C PRO A 63 -21.09 -40.33 -14.92
N SER A 64 -20.41 -41.29 -14.30
CA SER A 64 -21.01 -42.31 -13.38
C SER A 64 -19.92 -43.28 -12.87
N LEU A 65 -19.57 -43.19 -11.58
CA LEU A 65 -19.98 -44.10 -10.49
C LEU A 65 -19.39 -45.52 -10.56
N ILE A 66 -18.39 -45.81 -9.70
CA ILE A 66 -18.20 -47.15 -9.13
C ILE A 66 -17.88 -47.01 -7.63
N ALA A 67 -18.78 -47.57 -6.83
CA ALA A 67 -18.65 -47.86 -5.40
C ALA A 67 -17.71 -49.06 -5.17
N VAL A 68 -17.12 -49.16 -3.97
CA VAL A 68 -16.56 -50.36 -3.28
C VAL A 68 -15.60 -49.83 -2.21
N ARG A 69 -15.53 -50.28 -0.96
CA ARG A 69 -16.26 -51.23 -0.11
C ARG A 69 -15.60 -51.09 1.27
N ARG A 70 -16.42 -51.21 2.31
CA ARG A 70 -16.04 -51.37 3.74
C ARG A 70 -14.73 -52.13 3.94
N ARG A 71 -13.93 -51.65 4.91
CA ARG A 71 -13.11 -52.51 5.75
C ARG A 71 -13.47 -52.25 7.20
N GLU A 72 -14.15 -53.24 7.75
CA GLU A 72 -14.35 -53.46 9.18
C GLU A 72 -13.04 -54.01 9.77
N ALA A 73 -12.70 -53.62 11.00
CA ALA A 73 -11.68 -54.28 11.80
C ALA A 73 -12.03 -54.20 13.29
N SER A 74 -12.72 -55.26 13.72
CA SER A 74 -12.52 -56.05 14.93
C SER A 74 -12.33 -55.39 16.29
N ALA A 75 -13.34 -55.64 17.13
CA ALA A 75 -13.28 -55.63 18.58
C ALA A 75 -12.31 -56.68 19.14
N ALA A 76 -11.64 -56.34 20.24
CA ALA A 76 -11.11 -57.29 21.21
C ALA A 76 -11.31 -56.73 22.62
N LEU A 77 -12.07 -57.47 23.42
CA LEU A 77 -12.39 -57.22 24.81
C LEU A 77 -11.44 -58.01 25.73
N ALA A 78 -11.39 -57.55 26.98
CA ALA A 78 -11.11 -58.28 28.22
C ALA A 78 -9.69 -58.20 28.81
N GLY A 79 -9.63 -57.74 30.07
CA GLY A 79 -8.58 -58.18 30.98
C GLY A 79 -8.21 -57.24 32.13
N PHE A 80 -8.76 -57.52 33.32
CA PHE A 80 -8.16 -57.33 34.64
C PHE A 80 -8.24 -55.97 35.37
N LEU A 81 -9.21 -55.96 36.29
CA LEU A 81 -9.25 -55.25 37.57
C LEU A 81 -7.98 -55.50 38.40
N LEU A 82 -7.44 -54.46 39.05
CA LEU A 82 -7.15 -54.41 40.49
C LEU A 82 -6.50 -53.07 40.89
N SER A 83 -7.13 -52.40 41.86
CA SER A 83 -6.58 -51.42 42.81
C SER A 83 -5.74 -50.25 42.30
N ARG A 84 -6.35 -49.06 42.26
CA ARG A 84 -5.78 -47.85 42.89
C ARG A 84 -6.90 -46.96 43.43
N LEU A 85 -7.20 -47.14 44.72
CA LEU A 85 -7.74 -46.09 45.58
C LEU A 85 -6.66 -45.01 45.71
N ILE A 86 -6.76 -43.96 44.90
CA ILE A 86 -6.22 -42.66 45.25
C ILE A 86 -7.34 -41.68 44.91
N LEU A 87 -7.90 -41.04 45.94
CA LEU A 87 -8.71 -39.83 45.80
C LEU A 87 -7.80 -38.79 45.14
N ASP A 88 -7.88 -38.66 43.82
CA ASP A 88 -7.26 -37.57 43.06
C ASP A 88 -8.33 -36.47 42.94
N PRO A 89 -8.18 -35.32 43.62
CA PRO A 89 -9.20 -34.28 43.61
C PRO A 89 -9.21 -33.62 42.24
N THR A 90 -10.23 -33.98 41.47
CA THR A 90 -10.64 -33.34 40.24
C THR A 90 -10.52 -31.82 40.31
N ALA A 91 -9.62 -31.33 39.47
CA ALA A 91 -9.86 -30.22 38.56
C ALA A 91 -10.35 -28.91 39.17
N LEU A 92 -9.40 -28.03 39.48
CA LEU A 92 -9.57 -26.62 39.13
C LEU A 92 -8.47 -26.17 38.18
N LEU A 93 -8.90 -25.93 36.94
CA LEU A 93 -8.44 -24.84 36.08
C LEU A 93 -6.98 -24.89 35.59
N LEU A 94 -6.67 -25.83 34.69
CA LEU A 94 -5.82 -25.44 33.56
C LEU A 94 -6.69 -24.59 32.63
N ALA A 95 -6.60 -23.28 32.79
CA ALA A 95 -7.15 -22.34 31.83
C ALA A 95 -6.62 -22.68 30.42
N PRO A 96 -7.45 -22.64 29.37
CA PRO A 96 -6.92 -22.61 28.01
C PRO A 96 -5.94 -21.43 27.91
N PRO A 97 -4.87 -21.50 27.10
CA PRO A 97 -4.13 -20.30 26.74
C PRO A 97 -5.15 -19.37 26.10
N ALA A 98 -5.57 -18.36 26.86
CA ALA A 98 -6.41 -17.30 26.35
C ALA A 98 -5.68 -16.79 25.11
N VAL A 99 -6.34 -17.03 23.99
CA VAL A 99 -6.05 -16.50 22.68
C VAL A 99 -5.43 -15.13 22.89
N ALA A 100 -4.22 -14.96 22.38
CA ALA A 100 -3.62 -13.67 22.14
C ALA A 100 -4.66 -12.85 21.35
N ALA A 101 -5.53 -12.17 22.09
CA ALA A 101 -6.22 -11.01 21.61
C ALA A 101 -5.08 -10.11 21.19
N ALA A 102 -4.91 -10.00 19.87
CA ALA A 102 -4.05 -9.02 19.26
C ALA A 102 -4.30 -7.72 20.00
N GLU A 103 -3.35 -7.37 20.87
CA GLU A 103 -3.29 -6.10 21.53
C GLU A 103 -3.26 -5.11 20.36
N VAL A 104 -4.39 -4.42 20.17
CA VAL A 104 -4.45 -3.26 19.28
C VAL A 104 -3.23 -2.43 19.69
N PRO A 105 -2.22 -2.25 18.80
CA PRO A 105 -1.00 -1.58 19.19
C PRO A 105 -1.40 -0.25 19.82
N PRO A 106 -0.85 0.07 21.01
CA PRO A 106 -1.35 1.17 21.82
C PRO A 106 -1.40 2.41 20.95
N VAL A 107 -2.58 3.03 20.91
CA VAL A 107 -2.81 4.36 20.38
C VAL A 107 -1.61 5.19 20.81
N SER A 108 -0.73 5.50 19.85
CA SER A 108 0.50 6.22 20.12
C SER A 108 0.14 7.47 20.92
N PRO A 109 0.84 7.76 22.04
CA PRO A 109 0.47 8.86 22.94
C PRO A 109 0.20 10.11 22.10
N PRO A 110 -0.77 10.99 22.36
CA PRO A 110 -0.98 12.13 21.47
C PRO A 110 0.27 13.01 21.48
N CYS A 111 0.93 13.15 20.33
CA CYS A 111 1.88 14.24 20.18
C CYS A 111 1.09 15.49 19.81
N SER A 112 1.52 16.63 20.35
CA SER A 112 1.00 17.91 19.90
C SER A 112 1.49 18.16 18.48
N LEU A 113 0.57 18.23 17.53
CA LEU A 113 0.89 18.57 16.14
C LEU A 113 1.19 20.08 16.04
N THR A 114 2.35 20.42 15.51
CA THR A 114 2.72 21.80 15.17
C THR A 114 2.32 22.07 13.72
N VAL A 115 1.54 23.13 13.49
CA VAL A 115 1.03 23.51 12.17
C VAL A 115 1.98 24.51 11.51
N ALA A 116 2.44 24.18 10.32
CA ALA A 116 3.25 25.06 9.48
C ALA A 116 2.38 26.03 8.65
N PRO A 117 2.94 27.14 8.14
CA PRO A 117 2.21 28.08 7.27
C PRO A 117 1.59 27.43 6.02
N SER A 118 2.16 26.32 5.53
CA SER A 118 1.61 25.55 4.41
C SER A 118 0.35 24.74 4.77
N GLY A 119 -0.06 24.72 6.03
CA GLY A 119 -1.15 23.88 6.55
C GLY A 119 -0.73 22.45 6.89
N LEU A 120 0.49 22.04 6.53
CA LEU A 120 1.08 20.78 6.99
C LEU A 120 1.27 20.84 8.50
N ALA A 121 0.75 19.84 9.23
CA ALA A 121 1.04 19.70 10.65
C ALA A 121 1.93 18.48 10.90
N PHE A 122 2.87 18.59 11.82
CA PHE A 122 3.80 17.51 12.12
C PHE A 122 4.02 17.35 13.62
N CYS A 123 4.48 16.18 14.02
CA CYS A 123 5.13 16.02 15.31
C CYS A 123 6.24 14.96 15.22
N ASP A 124 7.34 15.22 15.89
CA ASP A 124 8.39 14.22 16.06
C ASP A 124 8.04 13.30 17.22
N ARG A 125 7.71 12.06 16.89
CA ARG A 125 7.49 10.98 17.86
C ARG A 125 8.79 10.53 18.48
N VAL A 126 9.80 10.42 17.63
CA VAL A 126 11.17 10.08 17.99
C VAL A 126 12.06 10.95 17.11
N VAL A 127 12.89 11.78 17.72
CA VAL A 127 13.91 12.54 16.98
C VAL A 127 15.04 11.59 16.63
N GLY A 128 15.39 11.51 15.34
CA GLY A 128 16.49 10.68 14.89
C GLY A 128 17.84 11.17 15.39
N THR A 129 18.83 10.28 15.40
CA THR A 129 20.21 10.61 15.83
C THR A 129 21.20 10.60 14.66
N GLY A 130 20.74 10.26 13.46
CA GLY A 130 21.57 10.18 12.27
C GLY A 130 21.58 11.48 11.46
N ALA A 131 22.11 11.39 10.24
CA ALA A 131 22.20 12.51 9.32
C ALA A 131 20.82 13.05 8.94
N GLU A 132 20.78 14.35 8.67
CA GLU A 132 19.62 15.05 8.13
C GLU A 132 19.32 14.60 6.70
N ALA A 133 18.04 14.56 6.34
CA ALA A 133 17.61 14.34 4.96
C ALA A 133 18.11 15.47 4.05
N THR A 134 18.84 15.14 2.97
CA THR A 134 19.34 16.13 2.01
C THR A 134 18.56 16.08 0.69
N LYS A 135 18.26 17.24 0.09
CA LYS A 135 17.54 17.32 -1.19
C LYS A 135 18.24 16.50 -2.30
N GLY A 136 17.47 15.71 -3.03
CA GLY A 136 17.94 14.84 -4.12
C GLY A 136 18.59 13.53 -3.66
N GLN A 137 18.78 13.34 -2.36
CA GLN A 137 19.36 12.14 -1.79
C GLN A 137 18.37 10.97 -1.89
N LEU A 138 18.89 9.79 -2.26
CA LEU A 138 18.15 8.54 -2.19
C LEU A 138 18.04 8.12 -0.72
N ILE A 139 16.81 7.94 -0.24
CA ILE A 139 16.51 7.57 1.14
C ILE A 139 15.59 6.36 1.21
N LYS A 140 15.56 5.71 2.38
CA LYS A 140 14.61 4.65 2.73
C LYS A 140 13.73 5.10 3.89
N ALA A 141 12.42 4.86 3.77
CA ALA A 141 11.47 5.15 4.83
C ALA A 141 10.44 4.03 4.98
N HIS A 142 10.14 3.69 6.23
CA HIS A 142 8.91 2.99 6.57
C HIS A 142 7.79 4.00 6.80
N TYR A 143 6.55 3.57 6.53
CA TYR A 143 5.38 4.39 6.78
C TYR A 143 4.09 3.59 6.94
N VAL A 144 3.10 4.26 7.54
CA VAL A 144 1.68 3.90 7.54
C VAL A 144 0.88 5.14 7.16
N GLY A 145 0.06 5.05 6.11
CA GLY A 145 -0.86 6.09 5.67
C GLY A 145 -2.31 5.74 6.01
N ARG A 146 -3.01 6.64 6.70
CA ARG A 146 -4.40 6.50 7.12
C ARG A 146 -5.23 7.76 6.83
N LEU A 147 -6.52 7.57 6.62
CA LEU A 147 -7.49 8.67 6.57
C LEU A 147 -7.84 9.14 7.99
N GLU A 148 -8.50 10.31 8.12
CA GLU A 148 -8.94 10.83 9.42
C GLU A 148 -9.94 9.91 10.14
N ASN A 149 -10.67 9.07 9.39
CA ASN A 149 -11.54 8.03 9.97
C ASN A 149 -10.78 6.79 10.48
N GLY A 150 -9.43 6.81 10.49
CA GLY A 150 -8.58 5.72 10.95
C GLY A 150 -8.34 4.61 9.92
N LYS A 151 -9.01 4.63 8.76
CA LYS A 151 -8.81 3.61 7.72
C LYS A 151 -7.41 3.74 7.12
N VAL A 152 -6.60 2.70 7.30
CA VAL A 152 -5.29 2.56 6.64
C VAL A 152 -5.51 2.31 5.16
N PHE A 153 -5.02 3.22 4.31
CA PHE A 153 -5.05 3.04 2.86
C PHE A 153 -3.77 2.38 2.35
N ASP A 154 -2.63 2.59 3.02
CA ASP A 154 -1.36 2.05 2.58
C ASP A 154 -0.32 1.93 3.70
N SER A 155 0.59 0.97 3.57
CA SER A 155 1.68 0.78 4.52
C SER A 155 2.87 0.08 3.85
N SER A 156 4.07 0.54 4.17
CA SER A 156 5.31 -0.16 3.81
C SER A 156 5.45 -1.53 4.49
N TYR A 157 4.83 -1.72 5.66
CA TYR A 157 4.88 -2.98 6.41
C TYR A 157 4.06 -4.06 5.71
N ASP A 158 2.87 -3.71 5.20
CA ASP A 158 2.05 -4.60 4.36
C ASP A 158 2.79 -5.06 3.09
N ARG A 159 3.75 -4.25 2.62
CA ARG A 159 4.58 -4.53 1.43
C ARG A 159 5.84 -5.32 1.75
N GLY A 160 6.16 -5.50 3.04
CA GLY A 160 7.36 -6.21 3.51
C GLY A 160 8.69 -5.50 3.23
N ARG A 161 8.68 -4.23 2.79
CA ARG A 161 9.91 -3.47 2.52
C ARG A 161 9.72 -1.95 2.69
N PRO A 162 10.78 -1.21 3.06
CA PRO A 162 10.78 0.25 3.02
C PRO A 162 10.52 0.78 1.60
N LEU A 163 10.01 2.00 1.53
CA LEU A 163 9.98 2.76 0.28
C LEU A 163 11.34 3.41 0.06
N THR A 164 11.91 3.22 -1.12
CA THR A 164 13.14 3.88 -1.55
C THR A 164 12.78 4.95 -2.59
N PHE A 165 13.19 6.19 -2.36
CA PHE A 165 12.90 7.33 -3.25
C PHE A 165 13.90 8.46 -3.03
N ARG A 166 13.96 9.41 -3.97
CA ARG A 166 14.72 10.66 -3.83
C ARG A 166 13.86 11.74 -3.18
N VAL A 167 14.33 12.28 -2.06
CA VAL A 167 13.59 13.30 -1.31
C VAL A 167 13.76 14.70 -1.93
N GLY A 168 12.69 15.50 -1.96
CA GLY A 168 12.73 16.90 -2.37
C GLY A 168 12.81 17.13 -3.88
N VAL A 169 12.46 16.12 -4.68
CA VAL A 169 12.47 16.18 -6.15
C VAL A 169 11.12 15.82 -6.77
N GLY A 170 10.06 15.67 -5.96
CA GLY A 170 8.71 15.37 -6.46
C GLY A 170 8.48 13.90 -6.84
N GLU A 171 9.31 12.96 -6.38
CA GLU A 171 9.02 11.52 -6.53
C GLU A 171 7.86 11.07 -5.61
N VAL A 172 7.55 11.87 -4.59
CA VAL A 172 6.48 11.64 -3.61
C VAL A 172 5.57 12.87 -3.52
N ILE A 173 4.45 12.75 -2.81
CA ILE A 173 3.53 13.89 -2.62
C ILE A 173 4.24 15.07 -1.94
N LYS A 174 3.84 16.30 -2.27
CA LYS A 174 4.50 17.53 -1.80
C LYS A 174 4.62 17.59 -0.27
N GLY A 175 3.61 17.12 0.45
CA GLY A 175 3.63 17.07 1.91
C GLY A 175 4.67 16.10 2.49
N TRP A 176 5.04 15.04 1.76
CA TRP A 176 6.15 14.17 2.16
C TRP A 176 7.50 14.84 1.95
N ASP A 177 7.70 15.48 0.80
CA ASP A 177 8.92 16.24 0.54
C ASP A 177 9.12 17.33 1.61
N GLN A 178 8.11 18.16 1.88
CA GLN A 178 8.17 19.17 2.94
C GLN A 178 8.29 18.57 4.35
N GLY A 179 7.57 17.48 4.63
CA GLY A 179 7.56 16.86 5.95
C GLY A 179 8.86 16.16 6.33
N ILE A 180 9.65 15.70 5.35
CA ILE A 180 10.91 14.98 5.56
C ILE A 180 12.11 15.91 5.37
N LEU A 181 12.18 16.65 4.25
CA LEU A 181 13.27 17.57 3.97
C LEU A 181 13.19 18.84 4.82
N GLY A 182 12.00 19.17 5.32
CA GLY A 182 11.73 20.46 5.95
C GLY A 182 11.23 21.50 4.96
N GLY A 183 10.79 22.62 5.52
CA GLY A 183 10.22 23.76 4.82
C GLY A 183 9.95 24.90 5.79
N ASP A 184 9.20 25.90 5.37
CA ASP A 184 8.86 27.03 6.25
C ASP A 184 8.10 26.52 7.48
N GLY A 185 8.69 26.68 8.68
CA GLY A 185 8.12 26.21 9.94
C GLY A 185 8.19 24.69 10.18
N ILE A 186 8.88 23.93 9.33
CA ILE A 186 9.06 22.48 9.47
C ILE A 186 10.56 22.16 9.51
N PRO A 187 11.09 21.69 10.65
CA PRO A 187 12.48 21.26 10.70
C PRO A 187 12.66 19.97 9.89
N PRO A 188 13.84 19.73 9.31
CA PRO A 188 14.15 18.51 8.59
C PRO A 188 14.11 17.28 9.50
N MET A 189 13.85 16.10 8.93
CA MET A 189 13.93 14.83 9.67
C MET A 189 15.38 14.32 9.72
N LEU A 190 15.72 13.72 10.87
CA LEU A 190 16.99 13.03 11.08
C LEU A 190 16.81 11.52 10.91
N ALA A 191 17.83 10.83 10.37
CA ALA A 191 17.79 9.38 10.20
C ALA A 191 17.61 8.66 11.55
N GLY A 192 16.80 7.60 11.55
CA GLY A 192 16.28 6.92 12.73
C GLY A 192 15.05 7.59 13.36
N GLY A 193 14.63 8.75 12.85
CA GLY A 193 13.50 9.50 13.39
C GLY A 193 12.14 8.94 12.98
N LYS A 194 11.14 9.13 13.83
CA LYS A 194 9.73 8.84 13.57
C LYS A 194 8.91 10.12 13.69
N ARG A 195 8.17 10.47 12.63
CA ARG A 195 7.37 11.70 12.55
C ARG A 195 5.96 11.36 12.12
N THR A 196 4.98 11.93 12.82
CA THR A 196 3.59 11.94 12.36
C THR A 196 3.36 13.20 11.53
N LEU A 197 2.77 13.06 10.35
CA LEU A 197 2.39 14.15 9.44
C LEU A 197 0.87 14.14 9.25
N LYS A 198 0.25 15.33 9.34
CA LYS A 198 -1.12 15.59 8.91
C LYS A 198 -1.04 16.50 7.68
N LEU A 199 -1.43 15.94 6.53
CA LEU A 199 -1.32 16.59 5.24
C LEU A 199 -2.69 17.05 4.76
N PRO A 200 -2.88 18.37 4.53
CA PRO A 200 -4.08 18.86 3.88
C PRO A 200 -4.11 18.39 2.41
N PRO A 201 -5.29 18.34 1.77
CA PRO A 201 -5.46 17.75 0.44
C PRO A 201 -4.58 18.40 -0.64
N GLU A 202 -4.28 19.70 -0.53
CA GLU A 202 -3.43 20.47 -1.46
C GLU A 202 -1.97 20.00 -1.46
N LEU A 203 -1.52 19.42 -0.34
CA LEU A 203 -0.18 18.82 -0.18
C LEU A 203 -0.20 17.29 -0.38
N ALA A 204 -1.36 16.73 -0.73
CA ALA A 204 -1.59 15.31 -0.96
C ALA A 204 -2.15 15.07 -2.38
N TYR A 205 -3.37 14.53 -2.49
CA TYR A 205 -3.98 14.14 -3.78
C TYR A 205 -5.10 15.09 -4.26
N GLY A 206 -5.39 16.15 -3.51
CA GLY A 206 -6.39 17.17 -3.85
C GLY A 206 -7.79 16.62 -4.15
N MET A 207 -8.53 17.37 -4.97
CA MET A 207 -9.90 17.03 -5.40
C MET A 207 -10.01 15.76 -6.26
N ARG A 208 -8.89 15.18 -6.71
CA ARG A 208 -8.92 13.95 -7.52
C ARG A 208 -9.03 12.69 -6.66
N GLY A 209 -8.50 12.72 -5.44
CA GLY A 209 -8.29 11.50 -4.66
C GLY A 209 -7.27 10.56 -5.33
N ALA A 210 -7.19 9.30 -4.86
CA ALA A 210 -6.27 8.31 -5.40
C ALA A 210 -6.74 6.85 -5.21
N GLY A 211 -6.18 5.95 -6.01
CA GLY A 211 -6.49 4.52 -5.96
C GLY A 211 -7.93 4.22 -6.39
N CYS A 212 -8.40 4.88 -7.46
CA CYS A 212 -9.76 4.78 -7.95
C CYS A 212 -9.98 3.53 -8.82
N LYS A 213 -11.01 2.75 -8.52
CA LYS A 213 -11.45 1.60 -9.32
C LYS A 213 -12.96 1.49 -9.28
N GLY A 214 -13.58 1.43 -10.46
CA GLY A 214 -15.04 1.25 -10.58
C GLY A 214 -15.86 2.35 -9.93
N GLY A 215 -15.39 3.60 -9.98
CA GLY A 215 -16.07 4.76 -9.39
C GLY A 215 -15.84 4.98 -7.88
N SER A 216 -15.10 4.08 -7.22
CA SER A 216 -14.71 4.24 -5.81
C SER A 216 -13.20 4.44 -5.67
N CYS A 217 -12.79 5.39 -4.85
CA CYS A 217 -11.37 5.66 -4.57
C CYS A 217 -11.00 5.21 -3.17
N ILE A 218 -9.83 4.56 -3.04
CA ILE A 218 -9.29 4.19 -1.73
C ILE A 218 -9.05 5.44 -0.88
N ILE A 219 -8.56 6.50 -1.53
CA ILE A 219 -8.43 7.86 -0.98
C ILE A 219 -9.47 8.74 -1.70
N PRO A 220 -10.54 9.16 -1.04
CA PRO A 220 -11.52 10.07 -1.63
C PRO A 220 -10.92 11.42 -2.04
N PRO A 221 -11.58 12.16 -2.94
CA PRO A 221 -11.34 13.59 -3.14
C PRO A 221 -11.24 14.38 -1.84
N ASP A 222 -10.41 15.42 -1.82
CA ASP A 222 -10.27 16.39 -0.74
C ASP A 222 -10.03 15.78 0.65
N SER A 223 -9.35 14.63 0.67
CA SER A 223 -9.03 13.92 1.90
C SER A 223 -7.77 14.46 2.57
N THR A 224 -7.89 14.79 3.84
CA THR A 224 -6.75 14.98 4.74
C THR A 224 -6.11 13.63 5.06
N LEU A 225 -4.79 13.54 4.93
CA LEU A 225 -4.05 12.30 5.16
C LEU A 225 -3.22 12.38 6.42
N LEU A 226 -3.18 11.28 7.17
CA LEU A 226 -2.29 11.09 8.30
C LEU A 226 -1.23 10.06 7.92
N PHE A 227 0.03 10.41 8.09
CA PHE A 227 1.15 9.50 7.88
C PHE A 227 1.98 9.39 9.16
N ASP A 228 2.31 8.17 9.57
CA ASP A 228 3.42 7.93 10.47
C ASP A 228 4.61 7.49 9.62
N VAL A 229 5.66 8.31 9.58
CA VAL A 229 6.86 8.11 8.77
C VAL A 229 8.03 7.77 9.68
N GLU A 230 8.79 6.74 9.33
CA GLU A 230 10.02 6.33 9.98
C GLU A 230 11.15 6.45 8.96
N PHE A 231 11.98 7.47 9.13
CA PHE A 231 13.10 7.74 8.25
C PHE A 231 14.27 6.84 8.65
N ILE A 232 14.57 5.83 7.83
CA ILE A 232 15.62 4.85 8.11
C ILE A 232 17.00 5.49 7.89
N GLY A 233 17.16 6.18 6.77
CA GLY A 233 18.42 6.80 6.38
C GLY A 233 18.68 6.71 4.88
N LYS A 234 19.95 6.76 4.50
CA LYS A 234 20.40 6.69 3.10
C LYS A 234 20.02 5.34 2.44
N GLY A 235 19.54 5.41 1.21
CA GLY A 235 19.11 4.29 0.38
C GLY A 235 20.24 3.52 -0.29
#